data_AF-U2FE75-F1
#
_entry.id   AF-U2FE75-F1
#
_cell.length_a   1.000
_cell.length_b   1.000
_cell.length_c   1.000
_cell.angle_alpha   90.00
_cell.angle_beta   90.00
_cell.angle_gamma   90.00
#
_symmetry.space_group_name_H-M   'P 1'
#
loop_
_entity.id
_entity.type
_entity.pdbx_description
1 polymer ?
#
loop_
_entity_poly.entity_id
_entity_poly.type
_entity_poly.pdbx_seq_one_letter_code
_entity_poly.pdbx_strand_id
1 'polypeptide(L)'
;MTRRQDDLEPIDPQDALDLYIQTIEGDKSQATIYSHSSRLGHFVRWCNGTTDDADEAETEDDESEPRVTNLNNITGRDLHRYRLWRRDDGDLNTVSEKTQMDTLRVFIRFCESISAVREDLSTKVVSPTLDKGENARDVMLDADVAHGILDWMERYRYASVQHVTLALAWRCHLRRGGLRALDVDDYNADEKYLDVQHRPETDTPLKNKDAGERFVALRDDTAQLLDDYLNSPDRHDTTDDHGRNSLLTTRYGRPHVMTIASWIWGVTRPCVSTNECPEGRDIDECDAAAQRQKASGCPVSVSPHAVRRGAITHWLSEDVPPSEVGRRANVDPETIDKHYDERGKQARMEQRRRFLDRFAGE
;
A
#
# COMPACT_ATOMS: atom_id res chain seq x y z
N MET A 1 10.78 -40.09 -1.18
CA MET A 1 11.91 -40.47 -0.31
C MET A 1 12.17 -39.27 0.56
N THR A 2 11.77 -39.31 1.83
CA THR A 2 12.02 -38.21 2.77
C THR A 2 13.51 -38.17 3.06
N ARG A 3 14.21 -37.07 2.75
CA ARG A 3 15.62 -36.90 3.13
C ARG A 3 15.80 -37.15 4.63
N ARG A 4 16.79 -37.95 5.02
CA ARG A 4 17.12 -38.18 6.43
C ARG A 4 17.79 -36.92 6.99
N GLN A 5 17.75 -36.77 8.31
CA GLN A 5 18.36 -35.64 9.03
C GLN A 5 19.88 -35.50 8.74
N ASP A 6 20.51 -36.57 8.23
CA ASP A 6 21.92 -36.64 7.85
C ASP A 6 22.28 -35.90 6.54
N ASP A 7 21.29 -35.43 5.75
CA ASP A 7 21.51 -34.69 4.49
C ASP A 7 21.28 -33.17 4.63
N LEU A 8 21.10 -32.66 5.85
CA LEU A 8 20.88 -31.23 6.08
C LEU A 8 22.21 -30.48 6.27
N GLU A 9 22.32 -29.31 5.64
CA GLU A 9 23.49 -28.45 5.74
C GLU A 9 23.28 -27.41 6.86
N PRO A 10 24.10 -27.43 7.93
CA PRO A 10 23.98 -26.50 9.05
C PRO A 10 24.03 -25.04 8.61
N ILE A 11 23.07 -24.25 9.10
CA ILE A 11 23.04 -22.80 8.91
C ILE A 11 22.29 -22.15 10.07
N ASP A 12 22.75 -20.99 10.51
CA ASP A 12 22.03 -20.21 11.51
C ASP A 12 20.89 -19.38 10.88
N PRO A 13 19.94 -18.87 11.68
CA PRO A 13 18.79 -18.14 11.16
C PRO A 13 19.15 -16.85 10.39
N GLN A 14 20.20 -16.14 10.78
CA GLN A 14 20.58 -14.87 10.16
C GLN A 14 21.23 -15.13 8.79
N ASP A 15 22.18 -16.06 8.71
CA ASP A 15 22.81 -16.44 7.45
C ASP A 15 21.77 -16.98 6.44
N ALA A 16 20.80 -17.75 6.90
CA ALA A 16 19.71 -18.24 6.04
C ALA A 16 18.82 -17.11 5.52
N LEU A 17 18.53 -16.09 6.34
CA LEU A 17 17.80 -14.90 5.91
C LEU A 17 18.59 -14.13 4.85
N ASP A 18 19.89 -13.94 5.04
CA ASP A 18 20.72 -13.19 4.10
C ASP A 18 20.80 -13.89 2.73
N LEU A 19 20.96 -15.22 2.70
CA LEU A 19 20.88 -16.02 1.47
C LEU A 19 19.50 -15.91 0.79
N TYR A 20 18.43 -15.91 1.58
CA TYR A 20 17.08 -15.75 1.04
C TYR A 20 16.89 -14.38 0.37
N ILE A 21 17.36 -13.32 1.01
CA ILE A 21 17.27 -11.96 0.49
C ILE A 21 18.05 -11.84 -0.82
N GLN A 22 19.30 -12.32 -0.86
CA GLN A 22 20.11 -12.37 -2.10
C GLN A 22 19.40 -13.14 -3.22
N THR A 23 18.69 -14.22 -2.90
CA THR A 23 17.95 -15.02 -3.89
C THR A 23 16.80 -14.23 -4.51
N ILE A 24 16.09 -13.39 -3.75
CA ILE A 24 14.92 -12.66 -4.26
C ILE A 24 15.28 -11.27 -4.83
N GLU A 25 16.50 -10.79 -4.63
CA GLU A 25 16.98 -9.48 -5.09
C GLU A 25 16.85 -9.27 -6.60
N GLY A 26 17.08 -10.31 -7.40
CA GLY A 26 16.95 -10.24 -8.86
C GLY A 26 15.51 -10.23 -9.39
N ASP A 27 14.56 -10.76 -8.60
CA ASP A 27 13.20 -11.04 -9.09
C ASP A 27 12.14 -10.09 -8.52
N LYS A 28 12.41 -9.51 -7.35
CA LYS A 28 11.45 -8.74 -6.56
C LYS A 28 11.83 -7.26 -6.50
N SER A 29 10.82 -6.41 -6.29
CA SER A 29 11.07 -4.98 -6.07
C SER A 29 11.73 -4.74 -4.71
N GLN A 30 12.50 -3.66 -4.59
CA GLN A 30 13.15 -3.24 -3.34
C GLN A 30 12.16 -3.14 -2.16
N ALA A 31 10.95 -2.62 -2.40
CA ALA A 31 9.90 -2.57 -1.38
C ALA A 31 9.43 -3.96 -0.91
N THR A 32 9.41 -4.95 -1.80
CA THR A 32 9.07 -6.34 -1.46
C THR A 32 10.19 -6.97 -0.64
N ILE A 33 11.45 -6.76 -1.05
CA ILE A 33 12.64 -7.24 -0.34
C ILE A 33 12.66 -6.69 1.08
N TYR A 34 12.53 -5.37 1.24
CA TYR A 34 12.45 -4.71 2.55
C TYR A 34 11.31 -5.27 3.42
N SER A 35 10.13 -5.49 2.82
CA SER A 35 8.98 -6.08 3.54
C SER A 35 9.27 -7.50 4.02
N HIS A 36 9.98 -8.30 3.21
CA HIS A 36 10.39 -9.65 3.60
C HIS A 36 11.45 -9.60 4.72
N SER A 37 12.51 -8.80 4.56
CA SER A 37 13.56 -8.61 5.57
C SER A 37 12.98 -8.17 6.92
N SER A 38 12.09 -7.17 6.92
CA SER A 38 11.46 -6.66 8.14
C SER A 38 10.62 -7.74 8.85
N ARG A 39 9.84 -8.52 8.10
CA ARG A 39 8.99 -9.58 8.67
C ARG A 39 9.81 -10.76 9.20
N LEU A 40 10.77 -11.23 8.42
CA LEU A 40 11.63 -12.36 8.76
C LEU A 40 12.67 -11.99 9.83
N GLY A 41 13.03 -10.73 9.97
CA GLY A 41 13.85 -10.23 11.08
C GLY A 41 13.23 -10.54 12.45
N HIS A 42 11.89 -10.52 12.57
CA HIS A 42 11.23 -10.95 13.81
C HIS A 42 11.40 -12.45 14.07
N PHE A 43 11.47 -13.28 13.02
CA PHE A 43 11.72 -14.71 13.16
C PHE A 43 13.16 -14.99 13.60
N VAL A 44 14.14 -14.28 13.03
CA VAL A 44 15.53 -14.33 13.51
C VAL A 44 15.61 -13.87 14.96
N ARG A 45 14.98 -12.75 15.31
CA ARG A 45 14.90 -12.26 16.71
C ARG A 45 14.31 -13.32 17.64
N TRP A 46 13.25 -14.00 17.24
CA TRP A 46 12.67 -15.08 18.04
C TRP A 46 13.65 -16.25 18.24
N CYS A 47 14.37 -16.65 17.18
CA CYS A 47 15.37 -17.70 17.23
C CYS A 47 16.54 -17.36 18.17
N ASN A 48 16.93 -16.09 18.24
CA ASN A 48 18.06 -15.62 19.04
C ASN A 48 17.79 -15.59 20.55
N GLY A 49 16.54 -15.77 21.02
CA GLY A 49 16.20 -15.50 22.43
C GLY A 49 15.68 -14.08 22.61
N THR A 50 14.86 -13.81 23.64
CA THR A 50 14.42 -12.44 23.96
C THR A 50 14.78 -12.14 25.40
N THR A 51 15.52 -11.05 25.61
CA THR A 51 15.76 -10.33 26.88
C THR A 51 14.64 -9.35 27.24
N ASP A 52 13.52 -9.35 26.50
CA ASP A 52 12.44 -8.34 26.59
C ASP A 52 11.19 -8.83 27.35
N ASP A 53 11.28 -9.86 28.19
CA ASP A 53 10.27 -10.08 29.23
C ASP A 53 10.51 -9.04 30.34
N ALA A 54 10.01 -7.82 30.12
CA ALA A 54 10.23 -6.64 30.97
C ALA A 54 9.67 -6.76 32.41
N ASP A 55 9.12 -7.91 32.79
CA ASP A 55 8.67 -8.21 34.15
C ASP A 55 9.64 -9.16 34.92
N GLU A 56 10.74 -9.63 34.32
CA GLU A 56 11.75 -10.47 35.01
C GLU A 56 13.21 -9.98 34.85
N ALA A 57 13.42 -8.72 34.49
CA ALA A 57 14.77 -8.13 34.43
C ALA A 57 15.22 -7.60 35.81
N GLU A 58 15.59 -8.51 36.73
CA GLU A 58 16.30 -8.15 37.98
C GLU A 58 17.67 -8.84 38.16
N THR A 59 18.27 -9.39 37.10
CA THR A 59 19.68 -9.85 37.17
C THR A 59 20.47 -9.48 35.91
N GLU A 60 21.58 -8.77 36.11
CA GLU A 60 22.54 -8.28 35.09
C GLU A 60 23.30 -9.40 34.31
N ASP A 61 22.88 -10.67 34.44
CA ASP A 61 23.56 -11.86 33.89
C ASP A 61 22.64 -12.75 33.00
N ASP A 62 21.52 -12.24 32.46
CA ASP A 62 20.61 -13.05 31.61
C ASP A 62 20.88 -12.88 30.11
N GLU A 63 22.01 -13.40 29.63
CA GLU A 63 22.16 -13.74 28.20
C GLU A 63 21.28 -14.97 27.93
N SER A 64 19.99 -14.76 27.64
CA SER A 64 19.08 -15.86 27.33
C SER A 64 19.64 -16.71 26.19
N GLU A 65 19.88 -18.02 26.44
CA GLU A 65 20.40 -18.90 25.40
C GLU A 65 19.51 -18.88 24.14
N PRO A 66 20.10 -18.81 22.94
CA PRO A 66 19.35 -18.78 21.70
C PRO A 66 18.47 -20.01 21.54
N ARG A 67 17.18 -19.79 21.25
CA ARG A 67 16.18 -20.85 21.04
C ARG A 67 16.54 -21.74 19.87
N VAL A 68 17.13 -21.17 18.80
CA VAL A 68 17.55 -21.87 17.59
C VAL A 68 18.84 -21.25 17.06
N THR A 69 19.95 -21.98 17.17
CA THR A 69 21.25 -21.60 16.57
C THR A 69 21.50 -22.28 15.23
N ASN A 70 20.76 -23.35 14.92
CA ASN A 70 20.87 -24.10 13.68
C ASN A 70 19.48 -24.48 13.18
N LEU A 71 19.14 -24.04 11.98
CA LEU A 71 17.83 -24.28 11.37
C LEU A 71 17.54 -25.77 11.14
N ASN A 72 18.55 -26.65 11.08
CA ASN A 72 18.34 -28.09 11.00
C ASN A 72 17.44 -28.63 12.13
N ASN A 73 17.48 -27.96 13.29
CA ASN A 73 16.75 -28.36 14.49
C ASN A 73 15.33 -27.79 14.57
N ILE A 74 14.95 -26.90 13.66
CA ILE A 74 13.62 -26.30 13.72
C ILE A 74 12.53 -27.31 13.40
N THR A 75 11.42 -27.20 14.12
CA THR A 75 10.29 -28.10 13.98
C THR A 75 8.99 -27.35 13.70
N GLY A 76 7.96 -28.06 13.25
CA GLY A 76 6.61 -27.48 13.12
C GLY A 76 6.06 -26.93 14.45
N ARG A 77 6.51 -27.47 15.60
CA ARG A 77 6.14 -26.94 16.92
C ARG A 77 6.77 -25.57 17.16
N ASP A 78 8.00 -25.38 16.72
CA ASP A 78 8.73 -24.12 16.86
C ASP A 78 8.12 -23.03 15.98
N LEU A 79 7.75 -23.38 14.74
CA LEU A 79 6.99 -22.48 13.86
C LEU A 79 5.64 -22.07 14.46
N HIS A 80 4.97 -22.98 15.18
CA HIS A 80 3.74 -22.66 15.89
C HIS A 80 3.99 -21.74 17.11
N ARG A 81 5.05 -21.99 17.87
CA ARG A 81 5.46 -21.12 19.00
C ARG A 81 5.82 -19.71 18.51
N TYR A 82 6.59 -19.61 17.44
CA TYR A 82 6.90 -18.34 16.79
C TYR A 82 5.63 -17.58 16.39
N ARG A 83 4.65 -18.26 15.78
CA ARG A 83 3.37 -17.64 15.41
C ARG A 83 2.66 -17.01 16.61
N LEU A 84 2.53 -17.75 17.72
CA LEU A 84 1.88 -17.26 18.94
C LEU A 84 2.65 -16.06 19.51
N TRP A 85 3.97 -16.21 19.69
CA TRP A 85 4.82 -15.13 20.17
C TRP A 85 4.73 -13.89 19.27
N ARG A 86 4.79 -14.05 17.94
CA ARG A 86 4.76 -12.91 17.01
C ARG A 86 3.43 -12.19 17.04
N ARG A 87 2.32 -12.92 17.19
CA ARG A 87 0.98 -12.32 17.32
C ARG A 87 0.90 -11.45 18.57
N ASP A 88 1.41 -11.96 19.69
CA ASP A 88 1.28 -11.31 20.99
C ASP A 88 2.30 -10.13 21.11
N ASP A 89 3.56 -10.32 20.70
CA ASP A 89 4.61 -9.28 20.64
C ASP A 89 4.24 -8.10 19.73
N GLY A 90 3.51 -8.36 18.65
CA GLY A 90 3.17 -7.35 17.65
C GLY A 90 1.78 -6.78 17.76
N ASP A 91 0.98 -7.24 18.72
CA ASP A 91 -0.47 -7.01 18.77
C ASP A 91 -1.12 -7.16 17.38
N LEU A 92 -0.80 -8.27 16.70
CA LEU A 92 -1.15 -8.44 15.29
C LEU A 92 -2.63 -8.81 15.12
N ASN A 93 -3.34 -8.04 14.32
CA ASN A 93 -4.63 -8.49 13.78
C ASN A 93 -4.46 -9.68 12.80
N THR A 94 -5.56 -10.39 12.51
CA THR A 94 -5.58 -11.60 11.66
C THR A 94 -4.93 -11.40 10.29
N VAL A 95 -5.10 -10.24 9.67
CA VAL A 95 -4.54 -9.93 8.33
C VAL A 95 -3.04 -9.74 8.39
N SER A 96 -2.56 -9.00 9.39
CA SER A 96 -1.13 -8.81 9.65
C SER A 96 -0.46 -10.13 9.99
N GLU A 97 -1.08 -10.93 10.87
CA GLU A 97 -0.60 -12.26 11.22
C GLU A 97 -0.51 -13.18 9.99
N LYS A 98 -1.57 -13.23 9.17
CA LYS A 98 -1.55 -13.96 7.89
C LYS A 98 -0.38 -13.55 7.00
N THR A 99 -0.17 -12.24 6.83
CA THR A 99 0.89 -11.72 5.97
C THR A 99 2.28 -12.12 6.47
N GLN A 100 2.50 -12.06 7.78
CA GLN A 100 3.73 -12.51 8.44
C GLN A 100 3.95 -14.01 8.20
N MET A 101 2.93 -14.84 8.49
CA MET A 101 3.04 -16.30 8.36
C MET A 101 3.16 -16.77 6.91
N ASP A 102 2.53 -16.09 5.96
CA ASP A 102 2.69 -16.39 4.53
C ASP A 102 4.11 -16.03 4.04
N THR A 103 4.70 -14.94 4.54
CA THR A 103 6.12 -14.59 4.28
C THR A 103 7.06 -15.64 4.87
N LEU A 104 6.83 -16.05 6.12
CA LEU A 104 7.58 -17.13 6.76
C LEU A 104 7.49 -18.44 5.97
N ARG A 105 6.30 -18.79 5.47
CA ARG A 105 6.13 -20.02 4.67
C ARG A 105 7.00 -20.01 3.42
N VAL A 106 7.07 -18.88 2.71
CA VAL A 106 7.93 -18.74 1.53
C VAL A 106 9.41 -18.88 1.90
N PHE A 107 9.82 -18.27 3.02
CA PHE A 107 11.19 -18.40 3.54
C PHE A 107 11.53 -19.86 3.90
N ILE A 108 10.67 -20.57 4.63
CA ILE A 108 10.92 -21.98 4.97
C ILE A 108 10.99 -22.87 3.72
N ARG A 109 10.20 -22.59 2.66
CA ARG A 109 10.35 -23.28 1.37
C ARG A 109 11.70 -23.05 0.72
N PHE A 110 12.24 -21.84 0.83
CA PHE A 110 13.60 -21.56 0.39
C PHE A 110 14.61 -22.37 1.22
N CYS A 111 14.48 -22.39 2.55
CA CYS A 111 15.34 -23.21 3.42
C CYS A 111 15.28 -24.71 3.07
N GLU A 112 14.11 -25.24 2.70
CA GLU A 112 13.97 -26.62 2.21
C GLU A 112 14.80 -26.84 0.94
N SER A 113 14.78 -25.89 0.00
CA SER A 113 15.48 -25.99 -1.28
C SER A 113 17.00 -26.01 -1.17
N ILE A 114 17.55 -25.42 -0.10
CA ILE A 114 18.99 -25.40 0.21
C ILE A 114 19.38 -26.42 1.29
N SER A 115 18.49 -27.35 1.65
CA SER A 115 18.74 -28.37 2.68
C SER A 115 19.03 -27.81 4.09
N ALA A 116 18.57 -26.59 4.40
CA ALA A 116 18.73 -25.95 5.72
C ALA A 116 17.67 -26.40 6.76
N VAL A 117 16.57 -26.97 6.29
CA VAL A 117 15.50 -27.53 7.13
C VAL A 117 14.99 -28.82 6.50
N ARG A 118 14.28 -29.63 7.30
CA ARG A 118 13.61 -30.84 6.79
C ARG A 118 12.61 -30.52 5.69
N GLU A 119 12.55 -31.39 4.70
CA GLU A 119 11.55 -31.33 3.62
C GLU A 119 10.11 -31.25 4.18
N ASP A 120 9.24 -30.54 3.45
CA ASP A 120 7.84 -30.30 3.77
C ASP A 120 7.54 -29.56 5.09
N LEU A 121 8.56 -29.04 5.79
CA LEU A 121 8.36 -28.22 6.98
C LEU A 121 7.48 -26.97 6.72
N SER A 122 7.58 -26.36 5.55
CA SER A 122 6.80 -25.21 5.12
C SER A 122 5.29 -25.49 5.15
N THR A 123 4.87 -26.75 4.97
CA THR A 123 3.47 -27.16 5.11
C THR A 123 2.96 -27.05 6.55
N LYS A 124 3.87 -27.05 7.54
CA LYS A 124 3.57 -26.88 8.96
C LYS A 124 3.45 -25.42 9.39
N VAL A 125 3.79 -24.47 8.51
CA VAL A 125 3.55 -23.05 8.75
C VAL A 125 2.04 -22.79 8.66
N VAL A 126 1.40 -22.66 9.82
CA VAL A 126 -0.03 -22.34 9.92
C VAL A 126 -0.22 -20.85 9.70
N SER A 127 -1.02 -20.49 8.70
CA SER A 127 -1.43 -19.10 8.44
C SER A 127 -2.94 -19.01 8.67
N PRO A 128 -3.44 -17.96 9.33
CA PRO A 128 -4.86 -17.70 9.44
C PRO A 128 -5.57 -17.78 8.08
N THR A 129 -6.76 -18.36 8.10
CA THR A 129 -7.71 -18.21 6.98
C THR A 129 -8.47 -16.93 7.25
N LEU A 130 -8.59 -16.07 6.24
CA LEU A 130 -9.40 -14.87 6.34
C LEU A 130 -10.81 -15.19 5.86
N ASP A 131 -11.81 -14.79 6.62
CA ASP A 131 -13.19 -14.78 6.16
C ASP A 131 -13.36 -13.76 5.02
N LYS A 132 -14.40 -13.95 4.19
CA LYS A 132 -14.72 -13.00 3.11
C LYS A 132 -14.97 -11.61 3.71
N GLY A 133 -14.08 -10.67 3.42
CA GLY A 133 -14.16 -9.29 3.91
C GLY A 133 -13.08 -8.92 4.93
N GLU A 134 -12.51 -9.88 5.67
CA GLU A 134 -11.49 -9.54 6.70
C GLU A 134 -10.22 -8.90 6.10
N ASN A 135 -9.86 -9.24 4.86
CA ASN A 135 -8.73 -8.63 4.15
C ASN A 135 -9.04 -7.24 3.55
N ALA A 136 -10.32 -6.86 3.50
CA ALA A 136 -10.77 -5.59 2.98
C ALA A 136 -11.19 -4.72 4.17
N ARG A 137 -10.31 -3.83 4.64
CA ARG A 137 -10.81 -2.71 5.46
C ARG A 137 -11.83 -1.94 4.62
N ASP A 138 -13.11 -1.93 4.97
CA ASP A 138 -14.20 -1.25 4.22
C ASP A 138 -14.07 0.28 4.12
N VAL A 139 -12.95 0.84 4.60
CA VAL A 139 -12.69 2.28 4.57
C VAL A 139 -12.49 2.75 3.13
N MET A 140 -13.40 3.59 2.66
CA MET A 140 -13.32 4.34 1.41
C MET A 140 -13.68 5.81 1.63
N LEU A 141 -13.18 6.69 0.78
CA LEU A 141 -13.65 8.09 0.75
C LEU A 141 -15.01 8.13 0.04
N ASP A 142 -16.03 8.60 0.74
CA ASP A 142 -17.34 8.82 0.13
C ASP A 142 -17.28 9.87 -0.99
N ALA A 143 -18.11 9.71 -2.03
CA ALA A 143 -18.07 10.57 -3.21
C ALA A 143 -18.48 12.01 -2.91
N ASP A 144 -19.49 12.22 -2.06
CA ASP A 144 -19.95 13.56 -1.70
C ASP A 144 -18.90 14.27 -0.84
N VAL A 145 -18.25 13.52 0.05
CA VAL A 145 -17.11 14.02 0.84
C VAL A 145 -15.93 14.38 -0.07
N ALA A 146 -15.60 13.54 -1.05
CA ALA A 146 -14.52 13.82 -1.99
C ALA A 146 -14.79 15.07 -2.83
N HIS A 147 -16.00 15.24 -3.35
CA HIS A 147 -16.41 16.44 -4.08
C HIS A 147 -16.37 17.67 -3.18
N GLY A 148 -16.87 17.60 -1.94
CA GLY A 148 -16.81 18.71 -0.99
C GLY A 148 -15.38 19.14 -0.65
N ILE A 149 -14.44 18.19 -0.51
CA ILE A 149 -13.02 18.52 -0.31
C ILE A 149 -12.45 19.18 -1.57
N LEU A 150 -12.68 18.62 -2.76
CA LEU A 150 -12.19 19.19 -4.02
C LEU A 150 -12.72 20.60 -4.26
N ASP A 151 -14.01 20.85 -4.03
CA ASP A 151 -14.63 22.18 -4.15
C ASP A 151 -14.01 23.18 -3.16
N TRP A 152 -13.75 22.75 -1.92
CA TRP A 152 -13.06 23.58 -0.94
C TRP A 152 -11.62 23.89 -1.39
N MET A 153 -10.90 22.89 -1.91
CA MET A 153 -9.53 23.09 -2.41
C MET A 153 -9.51 24.00 -3.63
N GLU A 154 -10.48 23.90 -4.53
CA GLU A 154 -10.62 24.78 -5.68
C GLU A 154 -10.78 26.24 -5.25
N ARG A 155 -11.49 26.50 -4.15
CA ARG A 155 -11.70 27.87 -3.63
C ARG A 155 -10.52 28.42 -2.83
N TYR A 156 -9.86 27.61 -2.01
CA TYR A 156 -8.94 28.09 -0.98
C TYR A 156 -7.50 27.60 -1.11
N ARG A 157 -7.25 26.56 -1.92
CA ARG A 157 -5.95 25.90 -2.10
C ARG A 157 -5.72 25.53 -3.57
N TYR A 158 -6.25 26.36 -4.47
CA TYR A 158 -6.22 26.10 -5.91
C TYR A 158 -4.78 25.88 -6.40
N ALA A 159 -4.61 24.97 -7.37
CA ALA A 159 -3.32 24.63 -7.95
C ALA A 159 -2.17 24.37 -6.94
N SER A 160 -2.50 23.95 -5.72
CA SER A 160 -1.49 23.49 -4.74
C SER A 160 -1.11 22.04 -4.99
N VAL A 161 0.08 21.64 -4.52
CA VAL A 161 0.53 20.24 -4.66
C VAL A 161 -0.46 19.25 -4.03
N GLN A 162 -1.11 19.61 -2.92
CA GLN A 162 -2.12 18.76 -2.30
C GLN A 162 -3.39 18.67 -3.15
N HIS A 163 -3.81 19.78 -3.79
CA HIS A 163 -5.00 19.82 -4.64
C HIS A 163 -4.82 18.89 -5.85
N VAL A 164 -3.70 19.05 -6.55
CA VAL A 164 -3.35 18.20 -7.69
C VAL A 164 -3.23 16.74 -7.26
N THR A 165 -2.57 16.47 -6.13
CA THR A 165 -2.41 15.10 -5.62
C THR A 165 -3.77 14.43 -5.37
N LEU A 166 -4.71 15.11 -4.71
CA LEU A 166 -6.05 14.57 -4.46
C LEU A 166 -6.85 14.43 -5.76
N ALA A 167 -6.83 15.44 -6.64
CA ALA A 167 -7.55 15.44 -7.90
C ALA A 167 -7.08 14.28 -8.80
N LEU A 168 -5.77 14.04 -8.92
CA LEU A 168 -5.24 12.92 -9.68
C LEU A 168 -5.54 11.56 -9.01
N ALA A 169 -5.48 11.47 -7.68
CA ALA A 169 -5.86 10.24 -6.97
C ALA A 169 -7.33 9.87 -7.21
N TRP A 170 -8.22 10.86 -7.14
CA TRP A 170 -9.67 10.71 -7.30
C TRP A 170 -10.08 10.54 -8.77
N ARG A 171 -9.82 11.53 -9.62
CA ARG A 171 -10.30 11.60 -11.01
C ARG A 171 -9.56 10.63 -11.95
N CYS A 172 -8.29 10.34 -11.66
CA CYS A 172 -7.44 9.50 -12.51
C CYS A 172 -7.21 8.10 -11.95
N HIS A 173 -7.75 7.80 -10.76
CA HIS A 173 -7.52 6.53 -10.07
C HIS A 173 -6.03 6.18 -10.07
N LEU A 174 -5.16 7.11 -9.70
CA LEU A 174 -3.74 6.81 -9.60
C LEU A 174 -3.42 6.18 -8.25
N ARG A 175 -2.56 5.17 -8.27
CA ARG A 175 -1.95 4.67 -7.03
C ARG A 175 -0.95 5.71 -6.54
N ARG A 176 -0.69 5.74 -5.24
CA ARG A 176 0.38 6.57 -4.65
C ARG A 176 1.74 6.47 -5.37
N GLY A 177 2.13 5.26 -5.77
CA GLY A 177 3.35 5.06 -6.57
C GLY A 177 3.26 5.66 -7.98
N GLY A 178 2.09 5.56 -8.62
CA GLY A 178 1.84 6.21 -9.92
C GLY A 178 1.86 7.73 -9.82
N LEU A 179 1.29 8.31 -8.76
CA LEU A 179 1.37 9.76 -8.50
C LEU A 179 2.83 10.23 -8.35
N ARG A 180 3.67 9.43 -7.69
CA ARG A 180 5.10 9.73 -7.55
C ARG A 180 5.88 9.60 -8.86
N ALA A 181 5.49 8.65 -9.72
CA ALA A 181 6.24 8.28 -10.91
C ALA A 181 6.14 9.31 -12.05
N LEU A 182 5.08 10.12 -12.05
CA LEU A 182 4.82 11.11 -13.11
C LEU A 182 5.90 12.20 -13.16
N ASP A 183 6.36 12.45 -14.37
CA ASP A 183 7.19 13.58 -14.75
C ASP A 183 6.35 14.64 -15.47
N VAL A 184 6.91 15.83 -15.67
CA VAL A 184 6.27 16.87 -16.48
C VAL A 184 6.04 16.39 -17.91
N ASP A 185 7.01 15.68 -18.49
CA ASP A 185 6.94 15.16 -19.85
C ASP A 185 5.89 14.04 -20.01
N ASP A 186 5.42 13.46 -18.91
CA ASP A 186 4.31 12.48 -18.92
C ASP A 186 2.95 13.16 -19.10
N TYR A 187 2.87 14.48 -18.99
CA TYR A 187 1.63 15.24 -19.17
C TYR A 187 1.61 15.92 -20.54
N ASN A 188 0.60 15.60 -21.34
CA ASN A 188 0.33 16.27 -22.60
C ASN A 188 -0.87 17.21 -22.44
N ALA A 189 -0.61 18.52 -22.47
CA ALA A 189 -1.64 19.54 -22.30
C ALA A 189 -2.56 19.67 -23.52
N ASP A 190 -2.03 19.48 -24.73
CA ASP A 190 -2.78 19.63 -25.98
C ASP A 190 -3.80 18.48 -26.15
N GLU A 191 -3.35 17.25 -25.93
CA GLU A 191 -4.19 16.04 -26.03
C GLU A 191 -4.84 15.63 -24.69
N LYS A 192 -4.52 16.35 -23.61
CA LYS A 192 -5.11 16.22 -22.27
C LYS A 192 -5.04 14.79 -21.72
N TYR A 193 -3.82 14.25 -21.61
CA TYR A 193 -3.60 12.94 -21.00
C TYR A 193 -2.36 12.91 -20.10
N LEU A 194 -2.32 11.90 -19.24
CA LEU A 194 -1.11 11.49 -18.51
C LEU A 194 -0.60 10.15 -19.05
N ASP A 195 0.69 10.03 -19.33
CA ASP A 195 1.37 8.80 -19.66
C ASP A 195 2.01 8.20 -18.40
N VAL A 196 1.37 7.18 -17.82
CA VAL A 196 1.90 6.53 -16.62
C VAL A 196 2.92 5.49 -17.04
N GLN A 197 4.20 5.70 -16.74
CA GLN A 197 5.29 4.78 -17.15
C GLN A 197 5.96 4.04 -15.98
N HIS A 198 6.56 2.88 -16.28
CA HIS A 198 7.33 2.06 -15.36
C HIS A 198 8.83 2.36 -15.49
N ARG A 199 9.41 2.96 -14.45
CA ARG A 199 10.84 3.35 -14.45
C ARG A 199 11.56 2.84 -13.19
N PRO A 200 11.75 1.51 -13.05
CA PRO A 200 12.40 0.91 -11.87
C PRO A 200 13.86 1.32 -11.71
N GLU A 201 14.57 1.55 -12.81
CA GLU A 201 15.98 1.97 -12.85
C GLU A 201 16.23 3.39 -12.32
N THR A 202 15.19 4.21 -12.28
CA THR A 202 15.20 5.57 -11.69
C THR A 202 14.26 5.68 -10.49
N ASP A 203 14.19 4.59 -9.70
CA ASP A 203 13.48 4.50 -8.42
C ASP A 203 11.96 4.79 -8.48
N THR A 204 11.30 4.67 -9.63
CA THR A 204 9.83 4.88 -9.74
C THR A 204 9.12 3.67 -10.34
N PRO A 205 9.22 2.48 -9.71
CA PRO A 205 8.51 1.31 -10.19
C PRO A 205 6.98 1.44 -10.02
N LEU A 206 6.22 0.98 -11.01
CA LEU A 206 4.78 0.80 -10.90
C LEU A 206 4.48 -0.54 -10.24
N LYS A 207 3.33 -0.61 -9.54
CA LYS A 207 2.90 -1.83 -8.85
C LYS A 207 2.83 -3.03 -9.78
N ASN A 208 2.34 -2.83 -11.00
CA ASN A 208 2.14 -3.88 -11.99
C ASN A 208 3.22 -3.86 -13.08
N LYS A 209 4.39 -3.24 -12.81
CA LYS A 209 5.51 -3.11 -13.76
C LYS A 209 5.05 -2.56 -15.12
N ASP A 210 5.56 -3.11 -16.23
CA ASP A 210 5.18 -2.73 -17.61
C ASP A 210 3.68 -2.88 -17.88
N ALA A 211 3.03 -3.90 -17.29
CA ALA A 211 1.58 -4.06 -17.36
C ALA A 211 0.82 -2.96 -16.60
N GLY A 212 1.52 -2.11 -15.84
CA GLY A 212 1.05 -0.89 -15.19
C GLY A 212 0.90 0.32 -16.12
N GLU A 213 1.62 0.30 -17.24
CA GLU A 213 1.77 1.43 -18.14
C GLU A 213 0.49 1.70 -18.93
N ARG A 214 0.14 2.98 -19.07
CA ARG A 214 -1.07 3.41 -19.80
C ARG A 214 -1.18 4.92 -19.92
N PHE A 215 -1.89 5.35 -20.95
CA PHE A 215 -2.47 6.69 -21.02
C PHE A 215 -3.72 6.82 -20.14
N VAL A 216 -3.84 7.96 -19.48
CA VAL A 216 -5.01 8.34 -18.68
C VAL A 216 -5.53 9.66 -19.20
N ALA A 217 -6.64 9.60 -19.95
CA ALA A 217 -7.32 10.80 -20.44
C ALA A 217 -7.81 11.68 -19.27
N LEU A 218 -7.66 12.99 -19.43
CA LEU A 218 -8.05 14.02 -18.49
C LEU A 218 -9.26 14.78 -19.01
N ARG A 219 -10.08 15.25 -18.07
CA ARG A 219 -11.09 16.27 -18.37
C ARG A 219 -10.41 17.64 -18.45
N ASP A 220 -11.05 18.56 -19.15
CA ASP A 220 -10.55 19.94 -19.31
C ASP A 220 -10.21 20.62 -17.98
N ASP A 221 -11.08 20.44 -16.97
CA ASP A 221 -10.87 20.98 -15.63
C ASP A 221 -9.60 20.45 -14.94
N THR A 222 -9.19 19.23 -15.26
CA THR A 222 -8.06 18.54 -14.65
C THR A 222 -6.78 18.85 -15.39
N ALA A 223 -6.85 18.99 -16.72
CA ALA A 223 -5.76 19.51 -17.53
C ALA A 223 -5.44 20.96 -17.11
N GLN A 224 -6.45 21.83 -17.03
CA GLN A 224 -6.27 23.21 -16.56
C GLN A 224 -5.67 23.28 -15.16
N LEU A 225 -6.12 22.43 -14.23
CA LEU A 225 -5.53 22.35 -12.89
C LEU A 225 -4.04 21.97 -12.93
N LEU A 226 -3.63 21.07 -13.83
CA LEU A 226 -2.23 20.71 -14.01
C LEU A 226 -1.42 21.85 -14.64
N ASP A 227 -1.95 22.50 -15.67
CA ASP A 227 -1.32 23.67 -16.29
C ASP A 227 -1.08 24.77 -15.24
N ASP A 228 -2.08 25.07 -14.44
CA ASP A 228 -1.99 26.10 -13.40
C ASP A 228 -1.00 25.70 -12.30
N TYR A 229 -0.97 24.43 -11.90
CA TYR A 229 0.03 23.93 -10.95
C TYR A 229 1.45 23.99 -11.49
N LEU A 230 1.66 23.62 -12.75
CA LEU A 230 2.97 23.64 -13.39
C LEU A 230 3.54 25.07 -13.46
N ASN A 231 2.66 26.07 -13.54
CA ASN A 231 2.98 27.49 -13.54
C ASN A 231 2.87 28.15 -12.15
N SER A 232 2.50 27.40 -11.10
CA SER A 232 2.31 27.95 -9.75
C SER A 232 3.62 27.95 -8.95
N PRO A 233 3.78 28.86 -7.97
CA PRO A 233 4.93 28.83 -7.06
C PRO A 233 4.99 27.59 -6.16
N ASP A 234 3.92 26.78 -6.09
CA ASP A 234 3.86 25.54 -5.32
C ASP A 234 4.57 24.36 -6.04
N ARG A 235 4.83 24.48 -7.35
CA ARG A 235 5.73 23.57 -8.06
C ARG A 235 7.14 24.14 -8.05
N HIS A 236 8.05 23.40 -7.42
CA HIS A 236 9.46 23.75 -7.38
C HIS A 236 10.16 23.25 -8.63
N ASP A 237 10.80 24.16 -9.37
CA ASP A 237 11.59 23.82 -10.55
C ASP A 237 12.90 23.14 -10.14
N THR A 238 12.82 21.83 -9.90
CA THR A 238 13.89 20.99 -9.35
C THR A 238 13.85 19.61 -10.00
N THR A 239 15.03 19.04 -10.24
CA THR A 239 15.19 17.65 -10.69
C THR A 239 15.36 16.71 -9.51
N ASP A 240 15.05 15.43 -9.69
CA ASP A 240 15.48 14.40 -8.75
C ASP A 240 16.95 13.97 -8.96
N ASP A 241 17.41 13.04 -8.13
CA ASP A 241 18.77 12.50 -8.15
C ASP A 241 19.13 11.79 -9.47
N HIS A 242 18.14 11.51 -10.32
CA HIS A 242 18.30 10.92 -11.66
C HIS A 242 18.19 11.96 -12.78
N GLY A 243 18.09 13.25 -12.45
CA GLY A 243 17.96 14.33 -13.43
C GLY A 243 16.58 14.46 -14.07
N ARG A 244 15.54 13.84 -13.49
CA ARG A 244 14.18 13.87 -14.02
C ARG A 244 13.35 15.01 -13.42
N ASN A 245 12.49 15.59 -14.25
CA ASN A 245 11.56 16.65 -13.88
C ASN A 245 10.25 16.06 -13.34
N SER A 246 10.19 15.76 -12.05
CA SER A 246 8.99 15.24 -11.39
C SER A 246 7.81 16.21 -11.55
N LEU A 247 6.61 15.66 -11.82
CA LEU A 247 5.37 16.44 -11.89
C LEU A 247 5.07 17.04 -10.51
N LEU A 248 4.95 16.19 -9.49
CA LEU A 248 4.78 16.60 -8.10
C LEU A 248 6.15 16.85 -7.48
N THR A 249 6.32 17.99 -6.81
CA THR A 249 7.63 18.37 -6.26
C THR A 249 7.55 18.80 -4.80
N THR A 250 8.68 18.69 -4.10
CA THR A 250 8.96 19.38 -2.85
C THR A 250 10.13 20.33 -3.09
N ARG A 251 10.45 21.18 -2.10
CA ARG A 251 11.68 22.00 -2.15
C ARG A 251 12.98 21.18 -2.27
N TYR A 252 12.92 19.87 -2.11
CA TYR A 252 14.03 18.93 -2.23
C TYR A 252 13.92 18.03 -3.48
N GLY A 253 13.09 18.37 -4.47
CA GLY A 253 12.84 17.53 -5.64
C GLY A 253 11.68 16.54 -5.45
N ARG A 254 11.75 15.38 -6.11
CA ARG A 254 10.69 14.37 -6.15
C ARG A 254 10.28 13.92 -4.72
N PRO A 255 8.99 13.97 -4.36
CA PRO A 255 8.53 13.54 -3.04
C PRO A 255 8.73 12.05 -2.82
N HIS A 256 9.08 11.67 -1.60
CA HIS A 256 8.94 10.29 -1.15
C HIS A 256 7.46 9.87 -1.13
N VAL A 257 7.17 8.57 -1.31
CA VAL A 257 5.77 8.07 -1.33
C VAL A 257 5.00 8.43 -0.06
N MET A 258 5.66 8.49 1.10
CA MET A 258 5.02 8.89 2.36
C MET A 258 4.68 10.38 2.41
N THR A 259 5.43 11.23 1.70
CA THR A 259 5.09 12.64 1.54
C THR A 259 3.76 12.79 0.80
N ILE A 260 3.57 12.04 -0.29
CA ILE A 260 2.28 12.00 -1.02
C ILE A 260 1.15 11.51 -0.12
N ALA A 261 1.39 10.46 0.67
CA ALA A 261 0.38 9.96 1.61
C ALA A 261 0.00 11.03 2.65
N SER A 262 0.98 11.78 3.18
CA SER A 262 0.74 12.88 4.12
C SER A 262 0.02 14.08 3.51
N TRP A 263 0.12 14.31 2.20
CA TRP A 263 -0.72 15.30 1.53
C TRP A 263 -2.18 14.85 1.51
N ILE A 264 -2.43 13.60 1.13
CA ILE A 264 -3.78 13.01 1.13
C ILE A 264 -4.38 13.01 2.54
N TRP A 265 -3.70 12.44 3.53
CA TRP A 265 -4.17 12.47 4.92
C TRP A 265 -4.42 13.90 5.40
N GLY A 266 -3.56 14.83 4.99
CA GLY A 266 -3.67 16.24 5.32
C GLY A 266 -5.00 16.85 4.87
N VAL A 267 -5.42 16.58 3.62
CA VAL A 267 -6.61 17.18 3.02
C VAL A 267 -7.89 16.39 3.29
N THR A 268 -7.79 15.10 3.59
CA THR A 268 -8.97 14.27 3.92
C THR A 268 -9.34 14.32 5.39
N ARG A 269 -8.66 15.13 6.21
CA ARG A 269 -9.14 15.46 7.55
C ARG A 269 -10.40 16.31 7.43
N PRO A 270 -11.53 15.91 8.04
CA PRO A 270 -12.79 16.65 7.90
C PRO A 270 -12.68 18.13 8.27
N CYS A 271 -12.00 18.43 9.38
CA CYS A 271 -11.85 19.80 9.89
C CYS A 271 -11.13 20.76 8.94
N VAL A 272 -10.41 20.27 7.92
CA VAL A 272 -9.75 21.13 6.93
C VAL A 272 -10.76 21.79 6.01
N SER A 273 -11.77 21.05 5.54
CA SER A 273 -12.78 21.58 4.60
C SER A 273 -14.05 22.04 5.30
N THR A 274 -14.39 21.47 6.46
CA THR A 274 -15.66 21.78 7.17
C THR A 274 -15.48 22.70 8.37
N ASN A 275 -14.26 22.86 8.88
CA ASN A 275 -13.98 23.49 10.18
C ASN A 275 -14.71 22.82 11.36
N GLU A 276 -15.04 21.53 11.22
CA GLU A 276 -15.74 20.74 12.24
C GLU A 276 -15.07 19.37 12.44
N CYS A 277 -15.13 18.84 13.67
CA CYS A 277 -14.72 17.48 13.97
C CYS A 277 -15.96 16.58 14.10
N PRO A 278 -16.16 15.56 13.24
CA PRO A 278 -17.31 14.66 13.32
C PRO A 278 -17.31 13.80 14.59
N GLU A 279 -16.16 13.67 15.26
CA GLU A 279 -16.01 12.99 16.55
C GLU A 279 -16.24 13.93 17.75
N GLY A 280 -16.65 15.18 17.51
CA GLY A 280 -16.89 16.17 18.56
C GLY A 280 -15.63 16.61 19.33
N ARG A 281 -14.43 16.36 18.80
CA ARG A 281 -13.16 16.77 19.42
C ARG A 281 -12.90 18.25 19.16
N ASP A 282 -12.26 18.91 20.12
CA ASP A 282 -11.72 20.25 19.91
C ASP A 282 -10.60 20.20 18.84
N ILE A 283 -10.72 21.04 17.82
CA ILE A 283 -9.78 21.10 16.70
C ILE A 283 -8.46 21.74 17.15
N ASP A 284 -8.50 22.71 18.06
CA ASP A 284 -7.33 23.46 18.50
C ASP A 284 -6.41 22.59 19.40
N GLU A 285 -7.00 21.64 20.12
CA GLU A 285 -6.28 20.65 20.94
C GLU A 285 -5.91 19.38 20.17
N CYS A 286 -6.38 19.24 18.91
CA CYS A 286 -6.16 18.04 18.11
C CYS A 286 -4.78 18.05 17.45
N ASP A 287 -3.89 17.20 17.94
CA ASP A 287 -2.56 16.95 17.39
C ASP A 287 -2.57 16.69 15.87
N ALA A 288 -3.56 15.90 15.41
CA ALA A 288 -3.74 15.56 14.02
C ALA A 288 -4.28 16.73 13.19
N ALA A 289 -4.92 17.74 13.78
CA ALA A 289 -5.32 18.96 13.09
C ALA A 289 -4.16 19.95 13.01
N ALA A 290 -3.43 20.14 14.12
CA ALA A 290 -2.34 21.10 14.24
C ALA A 290 -1.15 20.81 13.31
N GLN A 291 -0.81 19.53 13.09
CA GLN A 291 0.39 19.15 12.33
C GLN A 291 0.06 18.22 11.17
N ARG A 292 0.44 18.61 9.95
CA ARG A 292 0.24 17.79 8.75
C ARG A 292 0.92 16.43 8.86
N GLN A 293 2.09 16.35 9.50
CA GLN A 293 2.81 15.09 9.69
C GLN A 293 2.07 14.13 10.62
N LYS A 294 1.23 14.64 11.53
CA LYS A 294 0.39 13.86 12.44
C LYS A 294 -1.00 13.57 11.86
N ALA A 295 -1.27 13.98 10.61
CA ALA A 295 -2.60 13.87 10.01
C ALA A 295 -3.13 12.43 9.93
N SER A 296 -2.25 11.43 9.82
CA SER A 296 -2.62 10.02 9.84
C SER A 296 -3.16 9.53 11.19
N GLY A 297 -2.97 10.32 12.27
CA GLY A 297 -3.56 10.05 13.57
C GLY A 297 -5.04 10.46 13.68
N CYS A 298 -5.59 11.16 12.69
CA CYS A 298 -7.02 11.44 12.64
C CYS A 298 -7.79 10.16 12.31
N PRO A 299 -8.75 9.72 13.15
CA PRO A 299 -9.46 8.46 12.94
C PRO A 299 -10.36 8.48 11.69
N VAL A 300 -10.74 9.67 11.21
CA VAL A 300 -11.63 9.85 10.05
C VAL A 300 -10.85 10.13 8.76
N SER A 301 -9.60 10.60 8.86
CA SER A 301 -8.80 10.85 7.68
C SER A 301 -8.46 9.54 6.96
N VAL A 302 -8.51 9.56 5.64
CA VAL A 302 -8.38 8.35 4.84
C VAL A 302 -7.05 8.26 4.11
N SER A 303 -6.60 7.04 3.87
CA SER A 303 -5.37 6.78 3.12
C SER A 303 -5.55 7.00 1.60
N PRO A 304 -4.45 7.17 0.82
CA PRO A 304 -4.52 7.17 -0.64
C PRO A 304 -5.22 5.94 -1.24
N HIS A 305 -5.14 4.79 -0.57
CA HIS A 305 -5.84 3.58 -1.01
C HIS A 305 -7.36 3.70 -0.84
N ALA A 306 -7.81 4.30 0.26
CA ALA A 306 -9.23 4.53 0.55
C ALA A 306 -9.83 5.61 -0.39
N VAL A 307 -9.08 6.68 -0.70
CA VAL A 307 -9.47 7.65 -1.74
C VAL A 307 -9.68 6.95 -3.08
N ARG A 308 -8.69 6.17 -3.50
CA ARG A 308 -8.76 5.41 -4.75
C ARG A 308 -9.91 4.41 -4.76
N ARG A 309 -10.18 3.72 -3.65
CA ARG A 309 -11.32 2.81 -3.53
C ARG A 309 -12.63 3.56 -3.71
N GLY A 310 -12.81 4.67 -3.00
CA GLY A 310 -13.97 5.55 -3.14
C GLY A 310 -14.20 5.97 -4.59
N ALA A 311 -13.14 6.41 -5.28
CA ALA A 311 -13.23 6.82 -6.68
C ALA A 311 -13.66 5.68 -7.62
N ILE A 312 -13.05 4.49 -7.48
CA ILE A 312 -13.42 3.30 -8.28
C ILE A 312 -14.87 2.92 -8.00
N THR A 313 -15.29 2.86 -6.74
CA THR A 313 -16.65 2.53 -6.34
C THR A 313 -17.66 3.55 -6.89
N HIS A 314 -17.34 4.85 -6.82
CA HIS A 314 -18.16 5.92 -7.39
C HIS A 314 -18.31 5.77 -8.91
N TRP A 315 -17.23 5.53 -9.65
CA TRP A 315 -17.35 5.33 -11.11
C TRP A 315 -18.17 4.11 -11.47
N LEU A 316 -18.06 3.03 -10.70
CA LEU A 316 -18.90 1.85 -10.88
C LEU A 316 -20.37 2.19 -10.59
N SER A 317 -20.67 2.98 -9.56
CA SER A 317 -22.05 3.41 -9.25
C SER A 317 -22.63 4.35 -10.31
N GLU A 318 -21.79 5.14 -10.98
CA GLU A 318 -22.14 6.00 -12.13
C GLU A 318 -22.21 5.24 -13.47
N ASP A 319 -22.41 3.91 -13.42
CA ASP A 319 -22.59 3.04 -14.57
C ASP A 319 -21.40 2.98 -15.55
N VAL A 320 -20.19 3.36 -15.14
CA VAL A 320 -19.00 3.14 -15.96
C VAL A 320 -18.72 1.63 -16.01
N PRO A 321 -18.54 1.03 -17.21
CA PRO A 321 -18.29 -0.41 -17.31
C PRO A 321 -17.07 -0.84 -16.49
N PRO A 322 -17.14 -1.94 -15.73
CA PRO A 322 -16.01 -2.41 -14.91
C PRO A 322 -14.73 -2.63 -15.71
N SER A 323 -14.83 -2.99 -16.99
CA SER A 323 -13.68 -3.12 -17.90
C SER A 323 -12.96 -1.79 -18.11
N GLU A 324 -13.70 -0.70 -18.29
CA GLU A 324 -13.15 0.64 -18.50
C GLU A 324 -12.58 1.22 -17.20
N VAL A 325 -13.28 1.02 -16.08
CA VAL A 325 -12.76 1.36 -14.75
C VAL A 325 -11.46 0.58 -14.48
N GLY A 326 -11.42 -0.72 -14.79
CA GLY A 326 -10.24 -1.57 -14.62
C GLY A 326 -9.06 -1.16 -15.46
N ARG A 327 -9.28 -0.81 -16.74
CA ARG A 327 -8.24 -0.26 -17.62
C ARG A 327 -7.69 1.06 -17.08
N ARG A 328 -8.56 2.02 -16.74
CA ARG A 328 -8.15 3.33 -16.20
C ARG A 328 -7.43 3.20 -14.86
N ALA A 329 -7.97 2.41 -13.96
CA ALA A 329 -7.39 2.20 -12.64
C ALA A 329 -6.18 1.25 -12.67
N ASN A 330 -5.97 0.49 -13.74
CA ASN A 330 -4.99 -0.60 -13.79
C ASN A 330 -5.27 -1.65 -12.69
N VAL A 331 -6.48 -2.21 -12.70
CA VAL A 331 -6.96 -3.24 -11.75
C VAL A 331 -7.67 -4.33 -12.53
N ASP A 332 -7.35 -5.59 -12.23
CA ASP A 332 -8.02 -6.74 -12.86
C ASP A 332 -9.51 -6.79 -12.50
N PRO A 333 -10.41 -7.15 -13.43
CA PRO A 333 -11.85 -7.22 -13.18
C PRO A 333 -12.25 -8.08 -11.98
N GLU A 334 -11.54 -9.18 -11.74
CA GLU A 334 -11.79 -10.04 -10.58
C GLU A 334 -11.47 -9.33 -9.25
N THR A 335 -10.45 -8.46 -9.25
CA THR A 335 -10.13 -7.61 -8.09
C THR A 335 -11.19 -6.53 -7.90
N ILE A 336 -11.75 -5.97 -8.99
CA ILE A 336 -12.87 -5.02 -8.94
C ILE A 336 -14.09 -5.67 -8.26
N ASP A 337 -14.47 -6.85 -8.71
CA ASP A 337 -15.63 -7.58 -8.17
C ASP A 337 -15.46 -7.95 -6.69
N LYS A 338 -14.25 -8.34 -6.28
CA LYS A 338 -13.96 -8.75 -4.89
C LYS A 338 -13.80 -7.59 -3.92
N HIS A 339 -13.34 -6.42 -4.35
CA HIS A 339 -12.82 -5.38 -3.45
C HIS A 339 -13.41 -3.98 -3.65
N TYR A 340 -14.23 -3.78 -4.68
CA TYR A 340 -14.75 -2.45 -5.04
C TYR A 340 -16.24 -2.49 -5.41
N ASP A 341 -16.75 -3.58 -5.98
CA ASP A 341 -18.17 -3.72 -6.31
C ASP A 341 -18.98 -4.31 -5.14
N GLU A 342 -19.27 -3.47 -4.14
CA GLU A 342 -20.13 -3.78 -2.98
C GLU A 342 -21.62 -3.86 -3.33
N ARG A 343 -21.99 -3.66 -4.61
CA ARG A 343 -23.40 -3.58 -5.00
C ARG A 343 -24.03 -4.96 -4.98
N GLY A 344 -25.17 -5.07 -4.30
CA GLY A 344 -25.99 -6.28 -4.31
C GLY A 344 -26.48 -6.64 -5.72
N LYS A 345 -26.89 -7.90 -5.90
CA LYS A 345 -27.36 -8.43 -7.21
C LYS A 345 -28.44 -7.57 -7.87
N GLN A 346 -29.32 -6.95 -7.07
CA GLN A 346 -30.40 -6.08 -7.54
C GLN A 346 -29.88 -4.73 -8.05
N ALA A 347 -28.96 -4.08 -7.34
CA ALA A 347 -28.33 -2.85 -7.81
C ALA A 347 -27.55 -3.09 -9.11
N ARG A 348 -26.83 -4.20 -9.24
CA ARG A 348 -26.17 -4.60 -10.50
C ARG A 348 -27.17 -4.89 -11.63
N MET A 349 -28.38 -5.35 -11.32
CA MET A 349 -29.43 -5.58 -12.31
C MET A 349 -30.03 -4.26 -12.81
N GLU A 350 -30.38 -3.34 -11.91
CA GLU A 350 -30.87 -2.00 -12.29
C GLU A 350 -29.80 -1.20 -13.04
N GLN A 351 -28.52 -1.36 -12.69
CA GLN A 351 -27.38 -0.82 -13.42
C GLN A 351 -27.37 -1.28 -14.88
N ARG A 352 -27.48 -2.60 -15.09
CA ARG A 352 -27.57 -3.18 -16.44
C ARG A 352 -28.79 -2.67 -17.19
N ARG A 353 -29.94 -2.52 -16.52
CA ARG A 353 -31.15 -1.95 -17.13
C ARG A 353 -30.89 -0.52 -17.62
N ARG A 354 -30.41 0.38 -16.75
CA ARG A 354 -30.11 1.78 -17.12
C ARG A 354 -29.08 1.89 -18.23
N PHE A 355 -28.05 1.05 -18.22
CA PHE A 355 -27.04 1.01 -19.29
C PHE A 355 -27.66 0.57 -20.62
N LEU A 356 -28.47 -0.50 -20.62
CA LEU A 356 -29.16 -0.99 -21.82
C LEU A 356 -30.19 0.02 -22.35
N ASP A 357 -30.85 0.76 -21.46
CA ASP A 357 -31.81 1.82 -21.84
C ASP A 357 -31.14 2.93 -22.66
N ARG A 358 -29.83 3.18 -22.50
CA ARG A 358 -29.08 4.15 -23.33
C ARG A 358 -28.91 3.69 -24.78
N PHE A 359 -29.06 2.40 -25.05
CA PHE A 359 -29.00 1.82 -26.40
C PHE A 359 -30.40 1.46 -26.94
N ALA A 360 -31.44 1.53 -26.11
CA ALA A 360 -32.82 1.30 -26.52
C ALA A 360 -33.50 2.56 -27.08
N GLY A 361 -32.79 3.70 -27.09
CA GLY A 361 -33.18 4.94 -27.75
C GLY A 361 -32.50 5.10 -29.11
N GLU A 362 -32.79 4.18 -30.04
CA GLU A 362 -32.69 4.40 -31.50
C GLU A 362 -34.04 4.12 -32.15
#